data_AF-A0A8B6XMP8-F1
#
_entry.id   AF-A0A8B6XMP8-F1
#
_cell.length_a   1.000
_cell.length_b   1.000
_cell.length_c   1.000
_cell.angle_alpha   90.00
_cell.angle_beta   90.00
_cell.angle_gamma   90.00
#
_symmetry.space_group_name_H-M   'P 1'
#
loop_
_entity.id
_entity.type
_entity.pdbx_description
1 polymer ?
#
loop_
_entity_poly.entity_id
_entity_poly.type
_entity_poly.pdbx_seq_one_letter_code
_entity_poly.pdbx_strand_id
1 'polypeptide(L)'
;MNTTSLRFGMIQYTTATEVANEFPSLPPEVEEGNIEYKLKLVCPTESRFEHLVTQMKWRLKEGNGEAIYEIGVEDNGLMTGLLKEDLDASMKTLKEMANRLDAEIIVICERTIENVGQPSKFAVEVLVRKIPDCQEV
;
A
#
# COMPACT_ATOMS: atom_id res chain seq x y z
N MET A 1 -3.33 -49.74 27.14
CA MET A 1 -3.06 -49.35 25.73
C MET A 1 -3.19 -47.84 25.67
N ASN A 2 -2.01 -47.19 25.65
CA ASN A 2 -1.70 -45.85 25.16
C ASN A 2 -2.76 -44.74 25.30
N THR A 3 -2.70 -44.09 26.47
CA THR A 3 -3.15 -42.71 26.68
C THR A 3 -2.28 -41.77 25.84
N THR A 4 -2.83 -41.24 24.75
CA THR A 4 -2.14 -40.27 23.88
C THR A 4 -2.18 -38.89 24.52
N SER A 5 -0.98 -38.39 24.79
CA SER A 5 -0.62 -37.02 25.16
C SER A 5 -1.09 -36.01 24.13
N LEU A 6 -1.80 -34.97 24.58
CA LEU A 6 -1.63 -33.61 24.06
C LEU A 6 -1.63 -32.65 25.25
N ARG A 7 -0.42 -32.31 25.70
CA ARG A 7 -0.17 -31.04 26.37
C ARG A 7 -0.43 -29.94 25.34
N PHE A 8 -1.47 -29.14 25.51
CA PHE A 8 -1.53 -27.81 24.90
C PHE A 8 -1.49 -26.76 26.01
N GLY A 9 -0.45 -25.94 25.93
CA GLY A 9 0.02 -25.08 26.98
C GLY A 9 -0.87 -23.88 27.19
N MET A 10 -1.04 -23.58 28.48
CA MET A 10 -0.81 -22.28 29.10
C MET A 10 -1.12 -21.06 28.24
N ILE A 11 -2.25 -20.45 28.58
CA ILE A 11 -2.53 -19.05 28.34
C ILE A 11 -1.46 -18.20 29.05
N GLN A 12 -0.77 -17.37 28.29
CA GLN A 12 -0.09 -16.18 28.80
C GLN A 12 -0.58 -15.00 27.97
N TYR A 13 -1.67 -14.36 28.43
CA TYR A 13 -1.99 -13.01 28.00
C TYR A 13 -0.95 -12.08 28.63
N THR A 14 -0.04 -11.54 27.82
CA THR A 14 0.83 -10.44 28.26
C THR A 14 0.04 -9.16 28.19
N THR A 15 -0.18 -8.56 29.36
CA THR A 15 -0.69 -7.21 29.53
C THR A 15 0.45 -6.21 29.36
N ALA A 16 0.36 -5.35 28.36
CA ALA A 16 1.10 -4.10 28.32
C ALA A 16 0.09 -2.97 28.03
N THR A 17 -0.39 -2.35 29.11
CA THR A 17 -0.94 -1.00 29.12
C THR A 17 0.09 -0.03 28.58
N GLU A 18 -0.23 0.72 27.53
CA GLU A 18 0.18 2.11 27.33
C GLU A 18 -0.67 2.74 26.20
N VAL A 19 -1.20 3.93 26.47
CA VAL A 19 -2.12 4.68 25.60
C VAL A 19 -1.34 5.39 24.49
N ALA A 20 -1.54 5.04 23.21
CA ALA A 20 -1.12 5.87 22.08
C ALA A 20 -1.77 5.43 20.74
N ASN A 21 -2.61 6.31 20.18
CA ASN A 21 -3.06 6.38 18.79
C ASN A 21 -3.85 5.19 18.19
N GLU A 22 -5.14 5.39 17.91
CA GLU A 22 -6.06 4.44 17.26
C GLU A 22 -5.76 4.16 15.77
N PHE A 23 -4.50 4.19 15.32
CA PHE A 23 -4.08 3.65 14.01
C PHE A 23 -2.57 3.31 14.04
N PRO A 24 -2.12 2.07 14.34
CA PRO A 24 -0.67 1.86 14.48
C PRO A 24 -0.05 0.76 13.61
N SER A 25 -0.74 0.12 12.67
CA SER A 25 -0.10 -0.64 11.57
C SER A 25 -1.13 -1.40 10.72
N LEU A 26 -0.94 -1.37 9.40
CA LEU A 26 -1.44 -2.44 8.53
C LEU A 26 -0.56 -3.68 8.66
N PRO A 27 -1.08 -4.89 8.38
CA PRO A 27 -0.21 -6.06 8.28
C PRO A 27 0.94 -5.77 7.31
N PRO A 28 2.16 -6.28 7.58
CA PRO A 28 3.31 -6.05 6.72
C PRO A 28 2.98 -6.45 5.28
N GLU A 29 3.53 -5.70 4.32
CA GLU A 29 3.32 -5.98 2.91
C GLU A 29 3.66 -7.44 2.59
N VAL A 30 2.74 -8.12 1.94
CA VAL A 30 3.02 -9.40 1.31
C VAL A 30 3.56 -9.14 -0.09
N GLU A 31 4.75 -9.66 -0.38
CA GLU A 31 5.36 -9.58 -1.72
C GLU A 31 4.45 -10.21 -2.79
N GLU A 32 3.57 -11.13 -2.39
CA GLU A 32 2.53 -11.72 -3.22
C GLU A 32 1.17 -11.02 -3.02
N GLY A 33 0.49 -10.73 -4.12
CA GLY A 33 -0.85 -10.13 -4.12
C GLY A 33 -0.94 -8.81 -4.89
N ASN A 34 -2.10 -8.19 -4.81
CA ASN A 34 -2.45 -7.00 -5.58
C ASN A 34 -2.30 -5.68 -4.80
N ILE A 35 -1.73 -5.72 -3.59
CA ILE A 35 -1.54 -4.54 -2.73
C ILE A 35 -0.05 -4.19 -2.69
N GLU A 36 0.29 -2.91 -2.85
CA GLU A 36 1.65 -2.39 -2.76
C GLU A 36 1.68 -1.17 -1.83
N TYR A 37 2.60 -1.18 -0.86
CA TYR A 37 2.83 -0.04 0.03
C TYR A 37 4.01 0.77 -0.47
N LYS A 38 3.87 2.10 -0.55
CA LYS A 38 5.00 2.98 -0.81
C LYS A 38 4.93 4.26 0.01
N LEU A 39 6.00 4.50 0.77
CA LEU A 39 6.10 5.74 1.52
C LEU A 39 6.13 6.95 0.58
N LYS A 40 6.88 6.90 -0.53
CA LYS A 40 6.95 7.97 -1.53
C LYS A 40 7.36 7.48 -2.92
N LEU A 41 6.76 8.10 -3.94
CA LEU A 41 7.02 7.85 -5.36
C LEU A 41 7.47 9.13 -6.08
N VAL A 42 8.31 9.94 -5.42
CA VAL A 42 8.75 11.23 -5.93
C VAL A 42 9.87 11.06 -6.97
N CYS A 43 9.62 11.53 -8.20
CA CYS A 43 10.59 11.71 -9.28
C CYS A 43 11.62 10.56 -9.44
N PRO A 44 11.17 9.32 -9.75
CA PRO A 44 12.11 8.24 -10.04
C PRO A 44 12.94 8.56 -11.29
N THR A 45 14.19 8.10 -11.33
CA THR A 45 14.97 8.06 -12.58
C THR A 45 14.26 7.19 -13.61
N GLU A 46 14.52 7.40 -14.91
CA GLU A 46 13.86 6.65 -15.99
C GLU A 46 13.95 5.13 -15.80
N SER A 47 15.14 4.61 -15.45
CA SER A 47 15.33 3.19 -15.13
C SER A 47 14.50 2.74 -13.92
N ARG A 48 14.37 3.57 -12.87
CA ARG A 48 13.52 3.24 -11.71
C ARG A 48 12.05 3.28 -12.09
N PHE A 49 11.65 4.21 -12.95
CA PHE A 49 10.28 4.32 -13.45
C PHE A 49 9.89 3.05 -14.24
N GLU A 50 10.76 2.56 -15.13
CA GLU A 50 10.47 1.32 -15.88
C GLU A 50 10.33 0.10 -14.97
N HIS A 51 11.15 0.00 -13.92
CA HIS A 51 11.01 -1.05 -12.91
C HIS A 51 9.67 -0.94 -12.17
N LEU A 52 9.28 0.26 -11.76
CA LEU A 52 7.99 0.52 -11.10
C LEU A 52 6.80 0.15 -12.00
N VAL A 53 6.86 0.50 -13.28
CA VAL A 53 5.82 0.12 -14.26
C VAL A 53 5.75 -1.41 -14.42
N THR A 54 6.89 -2.08 -14.46
CA THR A 54 6.94 -3.54 -14.57
C THR A 54 6.35 -4.20 -13.32
N GLN A 55 6.65 -3.68 -12.14
CA GLN A 55 6.06 -4.11 -10.87
C GLN A 55 4.53 -3.91 -10.88
N MET A 56 4.05 -2.74 -11.29
CA MET A 56 2.61 -2.45 -11.40
C MET A 56 1.89 -3.41 -12.33
N LYS A 57 2.50 -3.72 -13.48
CA LYS A 57 1.96 -4.73 -14.41
C LYS A 57 1.82 -6.10 -13.75
N TRP A 58 2.77 -6.46 -12.89
CA TRP A 58 2.73 -7.72 -12.13
C TRP A 58 1.58 -7.72 -11.12
N ARG A 59 1.45 -6.65 -10.31
CA ARG A 59 0.36 -6.48 -9.34
C ARG A 59 -1.02 -6.53 -10.00
N LEU A 60 -1.18 -5.87 -11.15
CA LEU A 60 -2.43 -5.91 -11.93
C LEU A 60 -2.72 -7.32 -12.43
N LYS A 61 -1.71 -8.12 -12.81
CA LYS A 61 -1.91 -9.49 -13.27
C LYS A 61 -2.38 -10.41 -12.13
N GLU A 62 -1.76 -10.27 -10.96
CA GLU A 62 -2.10 -11.04 -9.76
C GLU A 62 -3.50 -10.69 -9.24
N GLY A 63 -3.87 -9.41 -9.28
CA GLY A 63 -5.20 -8.94 -8.90
C GLY A 63 -6.23 -8.94 -10.03
N ASN A 64 -6.04 -9.76 -11.05
CA ASN A 64 -7.02 -9.99 -12.13
C ASN A 64 -7.47 -8.71 -12.87
N GLY A 65 -6.55 -7.76 -13.03
CA GLY A 65 -6.76 -6.44 -13.62
C GLY A 65 -6.83 -5.30 -12.61
N GLU A 66 -6.70 -5.57 -11.32
CA GLU A 66 -6.84 -4.57 -10.25
C GLU A 66 -5.64 -4.61 -9.29
N ALA A 67 -5.18 -3.45 -8.85
CA ALA A 67 -4.10 -3.32 -7.88
C ALA A 67 -4.36 -2.14 -6.94
N ILE A 68 -4.06 -2.29 -5.66
CA ILE A 68 -4.24 -1.25 -4.65
C ILE A 68 -2.86 -0.70 -4.27
N TYR A 69 -2.72 0.61 -4.29
CA TYR A 69 -1.52 1.34 -3.92
C TYR A 69 -1.81 2.21 -2.71
N GLU A 70 -1.06 2.01 -1.65
CA GLU A 70 -1.11 2.89 -0.50
C GLU A 70 0.11 3.79 -0.47
N ILE A 71 -0.12 5.09 -0.66
CA ILE A 71 0.90 6.12 -0.69
C ILE A 71 0.95 6.83 0.67
N GLY A 72 2.15 6.96 1.24
CA GLY A 72 2.34 7.51 2.58
C GLY A 72 2.27 6.46 3.69
N VAL A 73 2.36 5.19 3.32
CA VAL A 73 2.48 4.05 4.24
C VAL A 73 3.86 3.41 4.03
N GLU A 74 4.57 3.12 5.13
CA GLU A 74 5.84 2.41 5.09
C GLU A 74 5.63 0.90 4.89
N ASP A 75 6.66 0.18 4.44
CA ASP A 75 6.60 -1.27 4.16
C ASP A 75 6.25 -2.11 5.41
N ASN A 76 6.49 -1.55 6.60
CA ASN A 76 6.10 -2.12 7.90
C ASN A 76 4.62 -1.87 8.27
N GLY A 77 3.83 -1.26 7.37
CA GLY A 77 2.44 -0.89 7.57
C GLY A 77 2.23 0.38 8.39
N LEU A 78 3.29 1.13 8.73
CA LEU A 78 3.19 2.37 9.49
C LEU A 78 2.69 3.51 8.58
N MET A 79 1.53 4.09 8.93
CA MET A 79 1.01 5.27 8.25
C MET A 79 1.77 6.52 8.72
N THR A 80 2.94 6.76 8.12
CA THR A 80 3.76 7.94 8.43
C THR A 80 3.22 9.20 7.75
N GLY A 81 2.56 9.05 6.60
CA GLY A 81 2.01 10.12 5.77
C GLY A 81 3.09 10.96 5.08
N LEU A 82 2.67 11.67 4.04
CA LEU A 82 3.49 12.59 3.25
C LEU A 82 3.01 14.03 3.36
N LEU A 83 3.91 14.98 3.10
CA LEU A 83 3.49 16.35 2.85
C LEU A 83 2.68 16.43 1.55
N LYS A 84 1.85 17.46 1.42
CA LYS A 84 1.00 17.65 0.24
C LYS A 84 1.80 17.70 -1.06
N GLU A 85 2.99 18.30 -1.04
CA GLU A 85 3.90 18.38 -2.20
C GLU A 85 4.43 17.01 -2.64
N ASP A 86 4.89 16.20 -1.68
CA ASP A 86 5.41 14.85 -1.95
C ASP A 86 4.29 13.91 -2.40
N LEU A 87 3.09 14.10 -1.85
CA LEU A 87 1.91 13.35 -2.23
C LEU A 87 1.52 13.66 -3.69
N ASP A 88 1.43 14.94 -4.05
CA ASP A 88 1.11 15.35 -5.43
C ASP A 88 2.12 14.81 -6.44
N ALA A 89 3.42 14.90 -6.12
CA ALA A 89 4.48 14.33 -6.94
C ALA A 89 4.37 12.80 -7.06
N SER A 90 4.05 12.11 -5.96
CA SER A 90 3.85 10.65 -5.95
C SER A 90 2.63 10.23 -6.77
N MET A 91 1.52 10.96 -6.66
CA MET A 91 0.30 10.74 -7.43
C MET A 91 0.52 10.97 -8.92
N LYS A 92 1.29 11.99 -9.28
CA LYS A 92 1.67 12.25 -10.67
C LYS A 92 2.47 11.08 -11.26
N THR A 93 3.49 10.59 -10.55
CA THR A 93 4.26 9.42 -10.96
C THR A 93 3.36 8.19 -11.11
N LEU A 94 2.48 7.93 -10.15
CA LEU A 94 1.56 6.78 -10.18
C LEU A 94 0.62 6.85 -11.40
N LYS A 95 0.12 8.04 -11.72
CA LYS A 95 -0.70 8.30 -12.92
C LYS A 95 0.07 8.05 -14.21
N GLU A 96 1.32 8.50 -14.28
CA GLU A 96 2.18 8.25 -15.44
C GLU A 96 2.46 6.75 -15.62
N MET A 97 2.67 6.02 -14.52
CA MET A 97 2.83 4.56 -14.55
C MET A 97 1.58 3.86 -15.06
N ALA A 98 0.40 4.22 -14.54
CA ALA A 98 -0.88 3.64 -14.93
C ALA A 98 -1.20 3.93 -16.41
N ASN A 99 -0.95 5.16 -16.88
CA ASN A 99 -1.11 5.53 -18.29
C ASN A 99 -0.24 4.67 -19.22
N ARG A 100 0.97 4.28 -18.79
CA ARG A 100 1.87 3.40 -19.57
C ARG A 100 1.31 1.98 -19.72
N LEU A 101 0.36 1.59 -18.88
CA LEU A 101 -0.24 0.25 -18.85
C LEU A 101 -1.71 0.25 -19.28
N ASP A 102 -2.20 1.36 -19.80
CA ASP A 102 -3.61 1.58 -20.13
C ASP A 102 -4.52 1.24 -18.94
N ALA A 103 -4.12 1.73 -17.76
CA ALA A 103 -4.83 1.56 -16.52
C ALA A 103 -5.38 2.90 -16.00
N GLU A 104 -6.55 2.84 -15.38
CA GLU A 104 -7.17 3.94 -14.67
C GLU A 104 -6.74 3.94 -13.20
N ILE A 105 -6.57 5.13 -12.62
CA ILE A 105 -6.34 5.29 -11.19
C ILE A 105 -7.59 5.91 -10.54
N ILE A 106 -7.99 5.37 -9.40
CA ILE A 106 -9.16 5.78 -8.63
C ILE A 106 -8.70 5.95 -7.20
N VAL A 107 -8.79 7.16 -6.66
CA VAL A 107 -8.49 7.40 -5.24
C VAL A 107 -9.67 6.85 -4.43
N ILE A 108 -9.42 5.84 -3.60
CA ILE A 108 -10.44 5.21 -2.76
C ILE A 108 -10.61 6.01 -1.47
N CYS A 109 -9.48 6.37 -0.84
CA CYS A 109 -9.49 7.04 0.46
C CYS A 109 -8.31 7.99 0.58
N GLU A 110 -8.56 9.18 1.10
CA GLU A 110 -7.52 10.12 1.52
C GLU A 110 -7.60 10.27 3.04
N ARG A 111 -6.48 10.08 3.71
CA ARG A 111 -6.33 10.18 5.16
C ARG A 111 -5.44 11.35 5.49
N THR A 112 -5.88 12.20 6.42
CA THR A 112 -5.06 13.28 6.97
C THR A 112 -4.57 12.90 8.36
N ILE A 113 -3.28 13.04 8.57
CA ILE A 113 -2.59 12.72 9.82
C ILE A 113 -2.16 14.05 10.43
N GLU A 114 -2.94 14.51 11.40
CA GLU A 114 -2.67 15.73 12.15
C GLU A 114 -1.80 15.40 13.36
N ASN A 115 -0.59 15.96 13.42
CA ASN A 115 0.30 15.83 14.57
C ASN A 115 0.46 17.17 15.25
N VAL A 116 0.26 17.22 16.57
CA VAL A 116 0.38 18.45 17.36
C VAL A 116 1.78 19.03 17.21
N GLY A 117 1.88 20.20 16.58
CA GLY A 117 3.15 20.91 16.37
C GLY A 117 3.92 20.51 15.09
N GLN A 118 3.33 19.70 14.21
CA GLN A 118 3.89 19.33 12.90
C GLN A 118 2.94 19.69 11.76
N PRO A 119 3.44 19.86 10.52
CA PRO A 119 2.58 20.03 9.35
C PRO A 119 1.68 18.81 9.16
N SER A 120 0.43 19.04 8.73
CA SER A 120 -0.50 17.97 8.38
C SER A 120 0.09 17.10 7.28
N LYS A 121 0.11 15.80 7.52
CA LYS A 121 0.53 14.80 6.54
C LYS A 121 -0.68 14.11 5.94
N PHE A 122 -0.49 13.50 4.79
CA PHE A 122 -1.55 12.87 4.01
C PHE A 122 -1.08 11.49 3.56
N ALA A 123 -1.97 10.51 3.68
CA ALA A 123 -1.80 9.18 3.11
C ALA A 123 -3.01 8.90 2.22
N VAL A 124 -2.81 8.23 1.09
CA VAL A 124 -3.90 7.95 0.15
C VAL A 124 -3.86 6.50 -0.30
N GLU A 125 -5.05 5.92 -0.41
CA GLU A 125 -5.28 4.60 -0.98
C GLU A 125 -5.82 4.78 -2.39
N VAL A 126 -5.15 4.16 -3.36
CA VAL A 126 -5.44 4.31 -4.79
C VAL A 126 -5.65 2.94 -5.42
N LEU A 127 -6.81 2.72 -6.00
CA LEU A 127 -7.09 1.57 -6.86
C LEU A 127 -6.60 1.88 -8.27
N VAL A 128 -5.76 1.00 -8.81
CA VAL A 128 -5.34 0.99 -10.19
C VAL A 128 -6.08 -0.16 -10.87
N ARG A 129 -6.88 0.16 -11.88
CA ARG A 129 -7.65 -0.81 -12.65
C ARG A 129 -7.23 -0.78 -14.11
N LYS A 130 -6.81 -1.92 -14.64
CA LYS A 130 -6.52 -2.07 -16.06
C LYS A 130 -7.81 -1.95 -16.86
N ILE A 131 -7.80 -1.11 -17.90
CA ILE A 131 -8.90 -1.02 -18.84
C ILE A 131 -8.82 -2.29 -19.71
N PRO A 132 -9.90 -3.08 -19.82
CA PRO A 132 -9.90 -4.22 -20.73
C PRO A 132 -9.67 -3.69 -22.15
N ASP A 133 -8.63 -4.20 -22.81
CA ASP A 133 -8.47 -4.03 -24.25
C ASP A 133 -9.73 -4.67 -24.85
N CYS A 134 -10.64 -3.84 -25.37
CA CYS A 134 -11.79 -4.32 -26.11
C CYS A 134 -11.23 -4.87 -27.42
N GLN A 135 -10.64 -6.07 -27.37
CA GLN A 135 -10.25 -6.78 -28.57
C GLN A 135 -11.55 -7.14 -29.27
N GLU A 136 -11.88 -6.31 -30.26
CA GLU A 136 -12.86 -6.62 -31.28
C GLU A 136 -12.55 -8.02 -31.84
N VAL A 137 -13.56 -8.90 -31.74
CA VAL A 137 -13.56 -10.28 -32.21
C VAL A 137 -13.60 -10.38 -33.73
#